data_AF-A0A507BQP5-F1
#
_entry.id   AF-A0A507BQP5-F1
#
_cell.length_a   1.000
_cell.length_b   1.000
_cell.length_c   1.000
_cell.angle_alpha   90.00
_cell.angle_beta   90.00
_cell.angle_gamma   90.00
#
_symmetry.space_group_name_H-M   'P 1'
#
loop_
_entity.id
_entity.type
_entity.pdbx_description
1 polymer ?
#
loop_
_entity_poly.entity_id
_entity_poly.type
_entity_poly.pdbx_seq_one_letter_code
_entity_poly.pdbx_strand_id
1 'polypeptide(L)'
;MNPYAFYTAACYRVITPALSTYSHTGIPTATMKFFSNLPDSDHVPYKFLVAEPHFKQVVKYMRTEDYIVWGSVATLFPLATVLWERSSPTLHPRYMPRIMAVSIPVYFIAGFVVAAQMPLYRFWGWKENGIEATRWEAEQANAAPPVKKGWSDADW
;
A
#
# COMPACT_ATOMS: atom_id res chain seq x y z
N MET A 1 -14.92 18.68 67.52
CA MET A 1 -13.61 18.04 67.31
C MET A 1 -13.87 16.65 66.78
N ASN A 2 -13.57 16.38 65.50
CA ASN A 2 -13.75 15.08 64.88
C ASN A 2 -12.38 14.61 64.30
N PRO A 3 -11.81 13.48 64.75
CA PRO A 3 -10.36 13.22 64.71
C PRO A 3 -9.84 12.49 63.45
N TYR A 4 -10.31 12.83 62.24
CA TYR A 4 -9.87 12.14 61.00
C TYR A 4 -9.16 13.06 59.99
N ALA A 5 -8.82 14.28 60.40
CA ALA A 5 -8.31 15.34 59.53
C ALA A 5 -6.81 15.25 59.14
N PHE A 6 -6.11 14.14 59.45
CA PHE A 6 -4.65 14.07 59.31
C PHE A 6 -4.09 12.95 58.43
N TYR A 7 -4.93 12.10 57.83
CA TYR A 7 -4.48 11.09 56.88
C TYR A 7 -5.09 11.36 55.52
N THR A 8 -4.23 11.43 54.49
CA THR A 8 -4.49 11.64 53.05
C THR A 8 -4.14 13.01 52.46
N ALA A 9 -3.28 13.78 53.12
CA ALA A 9 -2.38 14.80 52.52
C ALA A 9 -1.47 14.29 51.36
N ALA A 10 -1.68 13.07 50.83
CA ALA A 10 -0.80 12.40 49.86
C ALA A 10 -1.40 12.18 48.45
N CYS A 11 -2.68 12.50 48.20
CA CYS A 11 -3.30 12.30 46.87
C CYS A 11 -3.35 13.56 45.99
N TYR A 12 -2.89 14.71 46.48
CA TYR A 12 -3.02 16.02 45.82
C TYR A 12 -1.94 16.32 44.75
N ARG A 13 -1.36 15.31 44.09
CA ARG A 13 -0.22 15.53 43.18
C ARG A 13 -0.28 14.88 41.79
N VAL A 14 -1.43 14.33 41.37
CA VAL A 14 -1.50 13.64 40.06
C VAL A 14 -2.62 14.15 39.14
N ILE A 15 -3.53 15.01 39.60
CA ILE A 15 -4.70 15.33 38.78
C ILE A 15 -4.88 16.86 38.65
N THR A 16 -4.39 17.37 37.51
CA THR A 16 -4.66 18.66 36.83
C THR A 16 -4.02 19.93 37.42
N PRO A 17 -3.72 21.02 36.65
CA PRO A 17 -4.21 21.39 35.28
C PRO A 17 -3.18 22.07 34.31
N ALA A 18 -3.45 22.04 32.99
CA ALA A 18 -3.11 23.11 32.01
C ALA A 18 -3.83 22.79 30.68
N LEU A 19 -5.06 23.28 30.45
CA LEU A 19 -5.42 24.59 29.88
C LEU A 19 -4.82 24.90 28.50
N SER A 20 -5.74 25.02 27.54
CA SER A 20 -5.70 25.88 26.34
C SER A 20 -4.83 25.36 25.17
N THR A 21 -5.40 25.07 24.00
CA THR A 21 -6.06 26.07 23.15
C THR A 21 -7.40 25.65 22.57
N TYR A 22 -8.35 26.59 22.61
CA TYR A 22 -9.70 26.52 22.07
C TYR A 22 -9.76 27.09 20.64
N SER A 23 -10.62 26.45 19.84
CA SER A 23 -11.40 26.85 18.65
C SER A 23 -11.13 28.19 17.93
N HIS A 24 -11.32 28.15 16.61
CA HIS A 24 -12.14 29.17 15.95
C HIS A 24 -13.23 28.59 15.03
N THR A 25 -13.87 27.49 15.45
CA THR A 25 -15.26 27.14 15.11
C THR A 25 -15.70 26.07 16.09
N GLY A 26 -16.78 26.30 16.84
CA GLY A 26 -17.26 25.44 17.93
C GLY A 26 -17.97 24.16 17.46
N ILE A 27 -17.39 23.43 16.51
CA ILE A 27 -17.86 22.12 16.10
C ILE A 27 -16.86 21.11 16.66
N PRO A 28 -17.25 20.18 17.55
CA PRO A 28 -16.41 19.03 17.85
C PRO A 28 -16.41 18.17 16.58
N THR A 29 -15.55 18.51 15.62
CA THR A 29 -15.28 17.65 14.47
C THR A 29 -14.42 16.50 14.97
N ALA A 30 -15.02 15.61 15.75
CA ALA A 30 -14.60 14.23 15.74
C ALA A 30 -14.84 13.79 14.29
N THR A 31 -13.80 13.92 13.46
CA THR A 31 -13.80 13.44 12.08
C THR A 31 -13.93 11.93 12.15
N MET A 32 -15.16 11.47 12.31
CA MET A 32 -15.56 10.07 12.19
C MET A 32 -15.27 9.69 10.75
N LYS A 33 -14.09 9.09 10.53
CA LYS A 33 -13.71 8.51 9.25
C LYS A 33 -14.72 7.41 8.94
N PHE A 34 -15.70 7.73 8.10
CA PHE A 34 -16.83 6.84 7.78
C PHE A 34 -16.39 5.49 7.17
N PHE A 35 -15.16 5.45 6.63
CA PHE A 35 -14.41 4.24 6.29
C PHE A 35 -13.03 4.27 6.95
N SER A 36 -12.92 3.89 8.22
CA SER A 36 -11.63 3.74 8.94
C SER A 36 -11.05 2.33 8.85
N ASN A 37 -11.42 1.55 7.84
CA ASN A 37 -10.81 0.23 7.54
C ASN A 37 -9.61 0.33 6.60
N LEU A 38 -9.07 1.54 6.40
CA LEU A 38 -7.74 1.68 5.85
C LEU A 38 -6.77 0.97 6.78
N PRO A 39 -5.80 0.18 6.28
CA PRO A 39 -4.79 -0.42 7.13
C PRO A 39 -4.06 0.70 7.89
N ASP A 40 -4.42 0.86 9.16
CA ASP A 40 -3.82 1.82 10.07
C ASP A 40 -2.50 1.24 10.59
N SER A 41 -1.55 2.09 10.96
CA SER A 41 -0.24 1.63 11.47
C SER A 41 -0.36 0.68 12.67
N ASP A 42 -1.49 0.72 13.38
CA ASP A 42 -1.77 -0.12 14.54
C ASP A 42 -2.13 -1.57 14.17
N HIS A 43 -2.57 -1.83 12.94
CA HIS A 43 -3.09 -3.14 12.50
C HIS A 43 -2.20 -3.85 11.46
N VAL A 44 -1.14 -3.20 10.98
CA VAL A 44 -0.20 -3.78 10.02
C VAL A 44 1.21 -3.88 10.62
N PRO A 45 1.96 -4.96 10.32
CA PRO A 45 3.26 -5.21 10.94
C PRO A 45 4.35 -4.22 10.49
N TYR A 46 4.19 -3.57 9.34
CA TYR A 46 5.17 -2.64 8.78
C TYR A 46 4.57 -1.25 8.57
N LYS A 47 5.43 -0.24 8.50
CA LYS A 47 5.03 1.16 8.31
C LYS A 47 4.16 1.33 7.06
N PHE A 48 2.94 1.81 7.29
CA PHE A 48 2.02 2.23 6.25
C PHE A 48 2.51 3.53 5.57
N LEU A 49 2.50 3.57 4.24
CA LEU A 49 2.98 4.72 3.46
C LEU A 49 1.83 5.52 2.84
N VAL A 50 1.01 4.86 2.03
CA VAL A 50 -0.07 5.49 1.27
C VAL A 50 -1.15 4.45 0.96
N ALA A 51 -2.41 4.89 1.01
CA ALA A 51 -3.57 4.04 0.72
C ALA A 51 -3.70 3.75 -0.78
N GLU A 52 -3.56 4.78 -1.60
CA GLU A 52 -3.83 4.72 -3.03
C GLU A 52 -2.61 5.22 -3.82
N PRO A 53 -1.60 4.36 -4.04
CA PRO A 53 -0.45 4.73 -4.83
C PRO A 53 -0.83 4.91 -6.30
N HIS A 54 -0.30 5.95 -6.95
CA HIS A 54 -0.49 6.14 -8.39
C HIS A 54 0.24 5.04 -9.17
N PHE A 55 -0.28 4.62 -10.33
CA PHE A 55 0.33 3.57 -11.16
C PHE A 55 1.83 3.80 -11.43
N LYS A 56 2.22 5.04 -11.71
CA LYS A 56 3.62 5.46 -11.86
C LYS A 56 4.49 5.14 -10.64
N GLN A 57 3.95 5.29 -9.43
CA GLN A 57 4.65 4.94 -8.18
C GLN A 57 4.76 3.43 -8.05
N VAL A 58 3.70 2.67 -8.35
CA VAL A 58 3.74 1.20 -8.34
C VAL A 58 4.90 0.68 -9.20
N VAL A 59 5.01 1.13 -10.44
CA VAL A 59 6.09 0.71 -11.36
C VAL A 59 7.48 1.17 -10.88
N LYS A 60 7.58 2.40 -10.35
CA LYS A 60 8.85 2.98 -9.85
C LYS A 60 9.40 2.23 -8.62
N TYR A 61 8.52 1.66 -7.82
CA TYR A 61 8.85 0.96 -6.56
C TYR A 61 8.87 -0.57 -6.71
N MET A 62 8.76 -1.12 -7.92
CA MET A 62 9.02 -2.54 -8.15
C MET A 62 10.48 -2.88 -7.87
N ARG A 63 10.70 -3.91 -7.05
CA ARG A 63 12.03 -4.49 -6.76
C ARG A 63 12.42 -5.45 -7.89
N THR A 64 13.71 -5.76 -7.98
CA THR A 64 14.25 -6.76 -8.92
C THR A 64 13.50 -8.09 -8.83
N GLU A 65 13.13 -8.51 -7.62
CA GLU A 65 12.35 -9.74 -7.39
C GLU A 65 10.99 -9.73 -8.09
N ASP A 66 10.31 -8.59 -8.17
CA ASP A 66 9.01 -8.52 -8.85
C ASP A 66 9.17 -8.67 -10.36
N TYR A 67 10.27 -8.15 -10.92
CA TYR A 67 10.60 -8.36 -12.34
C TYR A 67 10.96 -9.81 -12.64
N ILE A 68 11.62 -10.51 -11.70
CA ILE A 68 11.89 -11.95 -11.81
C ILE A 68 10.59 -12.74 -11.76
N VAL A 69 9.67 -12.41 -10.84
CA VAL A 69 8.34 -13.02 -10.78
C VAL A 69 7.57 -12.76 -12.08
N TRP A 70 7.60 -11.53 -12.58
CA TRP A 70 6.95 -11.18 -13.85
C TRP A 70 7.50 -11.99 -15.03
N GLY A 71 8.82 -12.01 -15.19
CA GLY A 71 9.49 -12.73 -16.26
C GLY A 71 9.31 -14.25 -16.16
N SER A 72 9.33 -14.80 -14.95
CA SER A 72 9.09 -16.22 -14.73
C SER A 72 7.65 -16.59 -15.12
N VAL A 73 6.64 -15.82 -14.70
CA VAL A 73 5.25 -16.05 -15.11
C VAL A 73 5.10 -15.93 -16.63
N ALA A 74 5.65 -14.88 -17.24
CA ALA A 74 5.52 -14.65 -18.68
C ALA A 74 6.14 -15.78 -19.52
N THR A 75 7.18 -16.45 -19.04
CA THR A 75 7.89 -17.50 -19.77
C THR A 75 7.47 -18.92 -19.40
N LEU A 76 7.06 -19.16 -18.15
CA LEU A 76 6.71 -20.49 -17.65
C LEU A 76 5.51 -21.09 -18.37
N PHE A 77 4.46 -20.30 -18.61
CA PHE A 77 3.26 -20.77 -19.31
C PHE A 77 3.48 -21.10 -20.80
N PRO A 78 4.10 -20.24 -21.64
CA PRO A 78 4.40 -20.60 -23.02
C PRO A 78 5.41 -21.74 -23.11
N LEU A 79 6.41 -21.79 -22.21
CA LEU A 79 7.36 -22.90 -22.15
C LEU A 79 6.66 -24.22 -21.82
N ALA A 80 5.77 -24.23 -20.83
CA ALA A 80 4.96 -25.40 -20.50
C ALA A 80 4.13 -25.88 -21.70
N THR A 81 3.59 -24.94 -22.49
CA THR A 81 2.84 -25.27 -23.72
C THR A 81 3.73 -25.96 -24.76
N VAL A 82 4.95 -25.45 -24.98
CA VAL A 82 5.92 -26.07 -25.90
C VAL A 82 6.36 -27.45 -25.42
N LEU A 83 6.62 -27.61 -24.12
CA LEU A 83 7.02 -28.89 -23.53
C LEU A 83 5.89 -29.92 -23.61
N TRP A 84 4.65 -29.49 -23.39
CA TRP A 84 3.46 -30.33 -23.50
C TRP A 84 3.23 -30.80 -24.93
N GLU A 85 3.34 -29.90 -25.90
CA GLU A 85 3.18 -30.26 -27.31
C GLU A 85 4.30 -31.20 -27.80
N ARG A 86 5.49 -31.13 -27.19
CA ARG A 86 6.59 -32.05 -27.49
C ARG A 86 6.36 -33.45 -26.90
N SER A 87 5.68 -33.59 -25.76
CA SER A 87 5.39 -34.90 -25.15
C SER A 87 4.18 -35.58 -25.76
N SER A 88 3.16 -34.82 -26.17
CA SER A 88 1.94 -35.32 -26.80
C SER A 88 1.53 -34.38 -27.92
N PRO A 89 2.00 -34.61 -29.16
CA PRO A 89 1.73 -33.73 -30.27
C PRO A 89 0.25 -33.82 -30.67
N THR A 90 -0.45 -32.70 -30.55
CA THR A 90 -1.87 -32.55 -30.91
C THR A 90 -2.10 -31.50 -31.99
N LEU A 91 -1.16 -30.56 -32.13
CA LEU A 91 -1.23 -29.41 -33.01
C LEU A 91 -0.30 -29.61 -34.21
N HIS A 92 -0.77 -29.18 -35.39
CA HIS A 92 0.09 -29.16 -36.56
C HIS A 92 1.20 -28.10 -36.38
N PRO A 93 2.48 -28.41 -36.67
CA PRO A 93 3.62 -27.52 -36.38
C PRO A 93 3.51 -26.11 -36.96
N ARG A 94 2.75 -25.94 -38.06
CA ARG A 94 2.49 -24.64 -38.70
C ARG A 94 1.64 -23.69 -37.85
N TYR A 95 0.80 -24.20 -36.95
CA TYR A 95 -0.08 -23.39 -36.10
C TYR A 95 0.55 -23.00 -34.77
N MET A 96 1.59 -23.71 -34.34
CA MET A 96 2.35 -23.42 -33.12
C MET A 96 2.77 -21.95 -32.97
N PRO A 97 3.38 -21.28 -33.98
CA PRO A 97 3.76 -19.88 -33.84
C PRO A 97 2.56 -18.93 -33.69
N ARG A 98 1.39 -19.27 -34.26
CA ARG A 98 0.18 -18.45 -34.14
C ARG A 98 -0.41 -18.52 -32.75
N ILE A 99 -0.40 -19.70 -32.14
CA ILE A 99 -0.87 -19.91 -30.77
C ILE A 99 0.07 -19.17 -29.81
N MET A 100 1.39 -19.30 -30.01
CA MET A 100 2.39 -18.59 -29.21
C MET A 100 2.26 -17.06 -29.32
N ALA A 101 1.96 -16.54 -30.51
CA ALA A 101 1.77 -15.11 -30.73
C ALA A 101 0.59 -14.54 -29.91
N VAL A 102 -0.44 -15.33 -29.65
CA VAL A 102 -1.59 -14.93 -28.82
C VAL A 102 -1.34 -15.21 -27.34
N SER A 103 -0.69 -16.32 -27.00
CA SER A 103 -0.52 -16.73 -25.62
C SER A 103 0.50 -15.87 -24.87
N ILE A 104 1.62 -15.50 -25.51
CA ILE A 104 2.68 -14.70 -24.90
C ILE A 104 2.17 -13.35 -24.36
N PRO A 105 1.45 -12.50 -25.13
CA PRO A 105 0.97 -11.22 -24.60
C PRO A 105 -0.02 -11.40 -23.45
N VAL A 106 -0.87 -12.43 -23.48
CA VAL A 106 -1.82 -12.73 -22.39
C VAL A 106 -1.07 -13.06 -21.10
N TYR A 107 -0.08 -13.96 -21.17
CA TYR A 107 0.71 -14.33 -19.99
C TYR A 107 1.64 -13.22 -19.51
N PHE A 108 2.11 -12.36 -20.41
CA PHE A 108 2.88 -11.17 -20.06
C PHE A 108 2.06 -10.17 -19.24
N ILE A 109 0.79 -9.93 -19.63
CA ILE A 109 -0.15 -9.10 -18.87
C ILE A 109 -0.49 -9.76 -17.53
N ALA A 110 -0.77 -11.07 -17.53
CA ALA A 110 -1.08 -11.80 -16.30
C ALA A 110 0.07 -11.73 -15.29
N GLY A 111 1.31 -11.91 -15.74
CA GLY A 111 2.49 -11.76 -14.90
C GLY A 111 2.66 -10.33 -14.39
N PHE A 112 2.36 -9.31 -15.20
CA PHE A 112 2.43 -7.92 -14.76
C PHE A 112 1.44 -7.63 -13.62
N VAL A 113 0.21 -8.15 -13.71
CA VAL A 113 -0.80 -8.01 -12.66
C VAL A 113 -0.32 -8.61 -11.34
N VAL A 114 0.30 -9.79 -11.38
CA VAL A 114 0.86 -10.43 -10.18
C VAL A 114 2.03 -9.62 -9.61
N ALA A 115 2.93 -9.15 -10.47
CA ALA A 115 4.07 -8.35 -10.05
C ALA A 115 3.64 -7.00 -9.43
N ALA A 116 2.60 -6.36 -9.96
CA ALA A 116 2.08 -5.09 -9.47
C ALA A 116 1.45 -5.19 -8.06
N GLN A 117 0.98 -6.37 -7.65
CA GLN A 117 0.42 -6.58 -6.30
C GLN A 117 1.49 -6.53 -5.20
N MET A 118 2.71 -6.97 -5.49
CA MET A 118 3.80 -7.04 -4.51
C MET A 118 4.22 -5.69 -3.92
N PRO A 119 4.43 -4.61 -4.71
CA PRO A 119 4.68 -3.28 -4.15
C PRO A 119 3.44 -2.68 -3.46
N LEU A 120 2.22 -2.99 -3.90
CA LEU A 120 0.98 -2.56 -3.21
C LEU A 120 0.93 -3.08 -1.78
N TYR A 121 1.20 -4.38 -1.58
CA TYR A 121 1.28 -4.97 -0.25
C TYR A 121 2.39 -4.37 0.62
N ARG A 122 3.46 -3.83 0.02
CA ARG A 122 4.51 -3.11 0.75
C ARG A 122 4.06 -1.71 1.15
N PHE A 123 3.42 -0.96 0.25
CA PHE A 123 2.84 0.36 0.57
C PHE A 123 1.82 0.30 1.71
N TRP A 124 1.01 -0.76 1.75
CA TRP A 124 0.05 -1.01 2.82
C TRP A 124 0.64 -1.61 4.09
N GLY A 125 1.93 -1.93 4.11
CA GLY A 125 2.59 -2.47 5.30
C GLY A 125 2.30 -3.96 5.58
N TRP A 126 1.80 -4.72 4.61
CA TRP A 126 1.62 -6.17 4.73
C TRP A 126 2.91 -6.97 4.46
N LYS A 127 3.89 -6.32 3.83
CA LYS A 127 5.23 -6.87 3.57
C LYS A 127 6.30 -5.89 4.04
N GLU A 128 7.51 -6.40 4.24
CA GLU A 128 8.67 -5.63 4.68
C GLU A 128 8.98 -4.45 3.73
N ASN A 129 9.06 -3.25 4.31
CA ASN A 129 8.99 -1.99 3.57
C ASN A 129 10.08 -0.96 3.94
N GLY A 130 11.19 -1.39 4.56
CA GLY A 130 12.19 -0.44 5.09
C GLY A 130 12.88 0.42 4.02
N ILE A 131 13.19 -0.17 2.86
CA ILE A 131 13.87 0.52 1.74
C ILE A 131 12.92 1.52 1.08
N GLU A 132 11.66 1.15 0.86
CA GLU A 132 10.70 2.02 0.21
C GLU A 132 10.21 3.13 1.15
N ALA A 133 10.11 2.87 2.45
CA ALA A 133 9.73 3.89 3.42
C ALA A 133 10.74 5.04 3.48
N THR A 134 12.04 4.73 3.54
CA THR A 134 13.11 5.74 3.53
C THR A 134 13.13 6.52 2.21
N ARG A 135 12.98 5.82 1.08
CA ARG A 135 12.88 6.46 -0.25
C ARG A 135 11.64 7.35 -0.36
N TRP A 136 10.49 6.90 0.15
CA TRP A 136 9.24 7.65 0.14
C TRP A 136 9.36 8.94 0.97
N GLU A 137 9.93 8.88 2.16
CA GLU A 137 10.17 10.07 2.99
C GLU A 137 11.07 11.09 2.29
N ALA A 138 12.14 10.64 1.64
CA ALA A 138 13.01 11.50 0.85
C ALA A 138 12.27 12.11 -0.37
N GLU A 139 11.41 11.35 -1.04
CA GLU A 139 10.61 11.84 -2.16
C GLU A 139 9.56 12.85 -1.72
N GLN A 140 8.89 12.61 -0.58
CA GLN A 140 7.89 13.52 -0.02
C GLN A 140 8.51 14.81 0.53
N ALA A 141 9.72 14.75 1.09
CA ALA A 141 10.46 15.94 1.52
C ALA A 141 10.84 16.84 0.34
N ASN A 142 11.08 16.26 -0.84
CA ASN A 142 11.41 16.97 -2.07
C ASN A 142 10.18 17.25 -2.95
N ALA A 143 9.01 16.72 -2.61
CA ALA A 143 7.81 16.88 -3.41
C ALA A 143 7.30 18.32 -3.30
N ALA A 144 7.06 18.94 -4.45
CA ALA A 144 6.32 20.20 -4.49
C ALA A 144 4.94 19.98 -3.83
N PRO A 145 4.39 21.00 -3.12
CA PRO A 145 3.06 20.88 -2.54
C PRO A 145 2.07 20.48 -3.65
N PRO A 146 1.13 19.56 -3.37
CA PRO A 146 0.19 19.11 -4.37
C PRO A 146 -0.52 20.32 -4.96
N VAL A 147 -0.45 20.49 -6.29
CA VAL A 147 -1.22 21.52 -6.98
C VAL A 147 -2.68 21.21 -6.71
N LYS A 148 -3.33 22.03 -5.89
CA LYS A 148 -4.76 21.93 -5.60
C LYS A 148 -5.51 21.90 -6.93
N LYS A 149 -6.12 20.76 -7.24
CA LYS A 149 -6.97 20.64 -8.42
C LYS A 149 -8.26 21.37 -8.05
N GLY A 150 -8.68 22.39 -8.80
CA GLY A 150 -9.82 23.25 -8.43
C GLY A 150 -11.16 22.54 -8.19
N TRP A 151 -11.26 21.25 -8.51
CA TRP A 151 -12.42 20.39 -8.22
C TRP A 151 -12.33 19.63 -6.90
N SER A 152 -11.18 19.59 -6.20
CA SER A 152 -11.04 18.91 -4.91
C SER A 152 -11.63 19.67 -3.73
N ASP A 153 -11.87 20.97 -3.92
CA ASP A 153 -12.37 21.90 -2.90
C ASP A 153 -13.87 22.21 -3.13
N ALA A 154 -14.52 21.43 -4.01
CA ALA A 154 -15.93 21.60 -4.30
C ALA A 154 -16.75 20.83 -3.25
N ASP A 155 -17.11 21.53 -2.18
CA ASP A 155 -18.06 21.09 -1.16
C ASP A 155 -19.48 21.13 -1.75
N TRP A 156 -19.84 20.15 -2.57
CA TRP A 156 -21.22 19.90 -3.01
C TRP A 156 -21.78 18.62 -2.38
#